data_AF-A0A970BJC1-F1
#
_entry.id   AF-A0A970BJC1-F1
#
_cell.length_a   1.000
_cell.length_b   1.000
_cell.length_c   1.000
_cell.angle_alpha   90.00
_cell.angle_beta   90.00
_cell.angle_gamma   90.00
#
_symmetry.space_group_name_H-M   'P 1'
#
loop_
_entity.id
_entity.type
_entity.pdbx_description
1 polymer ?
#
loop_
_entity_poly.entity_id
_entity_poly.type
_entity_poly.pdbx_seq_one_letter_code
_entity_poly.pdbx_strand_id
1 'polypeptide(L)'
;IKVLGANISDIRKMFLLEAAMIGFGGGLMGVALSYLISFGLNEGVARIYGQQSMGGVGQMSVIVPELAIIAVIFATFIGIVSGYLPARRAMNLSALEAIRNE
;
A
#
# COMPACT_ATOMS: atom_id res chain seq x y z
N ILE A 1 7.36 22.45 -12.93
CA ILE A 1 5.88 22.49 -12.75
C ILE A 1 5.40 23.84 -12.21
N LYS A 2 5.91 24.32 -11.07
CA LYS A 2 5.57 25.65 -10.53
C LYS A 2 5.92 26.82 -11.47
N VAL A 3 6.98 26.69 -12.27
CA VAL A 3 7.40 27.66 -13.30
C VAL A 3 6.46 27.68 -14.52
N LEU A 4 5.69 26.61 -14.75
CA LEU A 4 4.74 26.49 -15.88
C LEU A 4 3.36 27.11 -15.56
N GLY A 5 3.22 27.82 -14.43
CA GLY A 5 1.96 28.46 -14.02
C GLY A 5 0.96 27.54 -13.32
N ALA A 6 1.33 26.30 -12.97
CA ALA A 6 0.45 25.39 -12.24
C ALA A 6 0.19 25.88 -10.80
N ASN A 7 -1.07 25.79 -10.36
CA ASN A 7 -1.43 26.15 -8.99
C ASN A 7 -0.72 25.23 -8.00
N ILE A 8 -0.28 25.82 -6.88
CA ILE A 8 0.40 25.12 -5.79
C ILE A 8 -0.47 23.95 -5.28
N SER A 9 -1.78 24.15 -5.16
CA SER A 9 -2.74 23.10 -4.79
C SER A 9 -2.71 21.88 -5.71
N ASP A 10 -2.50 22.07 -7.00
CA ASP A 10 -2.56 20.99 -7.99
C ASP A 10 -1.30 20.13 -7.94
N ILE A 11 -0.15 20.76 -7.66
CA ILE A 11 1.12 20.06 -7.40
C ILE A 11 0.96 19.12 -6.19
N ARG A 12 0.38 19.62 -5.09
CA ARG A 12 0.14 18.77 -3.91
C ARG A 12 -0.83 17.63 -4.19
N LYS A 13 -1.90 17.87 -4.95
CA LYS A 13 -2.85 16.81 -5.33
C LYS A 13 -2.17 15.73 -6.15
N MET A 14 -1.30 16.09 -7.09
CA MET A 14 -0.54 15.13 -7.90
C MET A 14 0.34 14.23 -7.03
N PHE A 15 1.14 14.81 -6.13
CA PHE A 15 1.99 14.03 -5.22
C PHE A 15 1.19 13.15 -4.24
N LEU A 16 0.07 13.65 -3.71
CA LEU A 16 -0.82 12.86 -2.84
C LEU A 16 -1.47 11.71 -3.61
N LEU A 17 -1.83 11.92 -4.87
CA LEU A 17 -2.42 10.90 -5.72
C LEU A 17 -1.38 9.83 -6.08
N GLU A 18 -0.15 10.21 -6.38
CA GLU A 18 0.96 9.27 -6.58
C GLU A 18 1.22 8.42 -5.33
N ALA A 19 1.24 9.04 -4.14
CA ALA A 19 1.38 8.34 -2.87
C ALA A 19 0.19 7.40 -2.59
N ALA A 20 -1.04 7.80 -2.95
CA ALA A 20 -2.22 6.95 -2.86
C ALA A 20 -2.11 5.73 -3.79
N MET A 21 -1.66 5.93 -5.04
CA MET A 21 -1.48 4.86 -6.01
C MET A 21 -0.41 3.86 -5.57
N ILE A 22 0.69 4.35 -4.99
CA ILE A 22 1.74 3.49 -4.40
C ILE A 22 1.19 2.70 -3.21
N GLY A 23 0.44 3.35 -2.30
CA GLY A 23 -0.19 2.69 -1.16
C GLY A 23 -1.21 1.63 -1.58
N PHE A 24 -2.02 1.93 -2.60
CA PHE A 24 -3.00 1.01 -3.17
C PHE A 24 -2.33 -0.20 -3.86
N GLY A 25 -1.35 0.06 -4.74
CA GLY A 25 -0.59 -0.99 -5.41
C GLY A 25 0.17 -1.89 -4.44
N GLY A 26 0.81 -1.30 -3.43
CA GLY A 26 1.45 -2.03 -2.34
C GLY A 26 0.47 -2.85 -1.52
N GLY A 27 -0.73 -2.32 -1.24
CA GLY A 27 -1.82 -3.04 -0.59
C GLY A 27 -2.28 -4.26 -1.37
N LEU A 28 -2.50 -4.12 -2.69
CA LEU A 28 -2.86 -5.24 -3.57
C LEU A 28 -1.77 -6.32 -3.61
N MET A 29 -0.51 -5.92 -3.77
CA MET A 29 0.62 -6.86 -3.75
C MET A 29 0.76 -7.54 -2.39
N GLY A 30 0.58 -6.82 -1.28
CA GLY A 30 0.63 -7.38 0.07
C GLY A 30 -0.47 -8.43 0.30
N VAL A 31 -1.69 -8.16 -0.17
CA VAL A 31 -2.79 -9.14 -0.12
C VAL A 31 -2.47 -10.37 -0.98
N ALA A 32 -1.98 -10.18 -2.20
CA ALA A 32 -1.59 -11.29 -3.07
C ALA A 32 -0.50 -12.19 -2.43
N LEU A 33 0.54 -11.57 -1.86
CA LEU A 33 1.58 -12.29 -1.11
C LEU A 33 1.02 -13.00 0.12
N SER A 34 0.07 -12.39 0.84
CA SER A 34 -0.56 -13.00 2.01
C SER A 34 -1.32 -14.27 1.65
N TYR A 35 -1.99 -14.30 0.49
CA TYR A 35 -2.64 -15.50 -0.02
C TYR A 35 -1.64 -16.58 -0.43
N LEU A 36 -0.53 -16.21 -1.09
CA LEU A 36 0.54 -17.15 -1.45
C LEU A 36 1.16 -17.81 -0.22
N ILE A 37 1.45 -17.02 0.83
CA ILE A 37 1.99 -17.53 2.09
C ILE A 37 0.95 -18.42 2.79
N SER A 38 -0.31 -18.02 2.82
CA SER A 38 -1.39 -18.80 3.42
C SER A 38 -1.57 -20.16 2.75
N PHE A 39 -1.44 -20.22 1.42
CA PHE A 39 -1.45 -21.48 0.68
C PHE A 39 -0.29 -22.39 1.10
N GLY A 40 0.94 -21.86 1.14
CA GLY A 40 2.12 -22.63 1.54
C GLY A 40 2.06 -23.12 3.00
N LEU A 41 1.53 -22.30 3.92
CA LEU A 41 1.31 -22.69 5.31
C LEU A 41 0.27 -23.80 5.45
N ASN A 42 -0.87 -23.66 4.77
CA ASN A 42 -1.94 -24.67 4.82
C ASN A 42 -1.45 -26.01 4.26
N GLU A 43 -0.62 -26.02 3.21
CA GLU A 43 -0.02 -27.23 2.65
C GLU A 43 1.07 -27.83 3.58
N GLY A 44 1.92 -26.99 4.17
CA GLY A 44 2.98 -27.42 5.08
C GLY A 44 2.43 -28.02 6.39
N VAL A 45 1.42 -27.38 6.97
CA VAL A 45 0.74 -27.86 8.19
C VAL A 45 0.02 -29.19 7.93
N ALA A 46 -0.63 -29.35 6.78
CA ALA A 46 -1.27 -30.61 6.38
C ALA A 46 -0.27 -31.77 6.26
N ARG A 47 0.96 -31.51 5.79
CA ARG A 47 2.03 -32.52 5.66
C ARG A 47 2.65 -32.92 7.00
N ILE A 48 2.72 -32.01 7.97
CA ILE A 48 3.37 -32.25 9.28
C ILE A 48 2.42 -32.95 10.26
N TYR A 49 1.15 -32.53 10.33
CA TYR A 49 0.20 -33.06 11.32
C TYR A 49 -0.58 -34.28 10.83
N GLY A 50 -0.47 -34.62 9.54
CA GLY A 50 -1.19 -35.72 8.94
C GLY A 50 -2.71 -35.51 8.95
N GLN A 51 -3.41 -36.23 8.08
CA GLN A 51 -4.87 -36.23 7.92
C GLN A 51 -5.65 -36.72 9.17
N GLN A 52 -4.99 -36.85 10.33
CA GLN A 52 -5.50 -37.49 11.56
C GLN A 52 -6.29 -36.57 12.51
N SER A 53 -6.57 -35.33 12.13
CA SER A 53 -7.54 -34.52 12.86
C SER A 53 -8.92 -34.65 12.19
N MET A 54 -9.55 -35.81 12.38
CA MET A 54 -10.98 -36.08 12.10
C MET A 54 -11.94 -35.25 12.98
N GLY A 55 -11.62 -33.98 13.24
CA GLY A 55 -12.34 -33.13 14.18
C GLY A 55 -11.99 -31.63 14.19
N GLY A 56 -11.24 -31.10 13.21
CA GLY A 56 -11.12 -29.64 13.06
C GLY A 56 -9.70 -29.10 12.93
N VAL A 57 -9.08 -29.36 11.79
CA VAL A 57 -8.16 -28.38 11.20
C VAL A 57 -8.82 -27.89 9.91
N GLY A 58 -9.95 -27.19 10.08
CA GLY A 58 -10.42 -26.29 9.03
C GLY A 58 -9.29 -25.30 8.73
N GLN A 59 -9.12 -24.96 7.44
CA GLN A 59 -8.14 -23.99 6.94
C GLN A 59 -7.65 -23.03 8.03
N MET A 60 -6.42 -23.24 8.55
CA MET A 60 -6.00 -22.49 9.75
C MET A 60 -5.69 -21.04 9.41
N SER A 61 -5.23 -20.78 8.18
CA SER A 61 -5.19 -19.45 7.58
C SER A 61 -6.29 -19.31 6.53
N VAL A 62 -7.41 -18.71 6.92
CA VAL A 62 -8.46 -18.21 6.00
C VAL A 62 -8.44 -16.69 6.03
N ILE A 63 -8.02 -16.11 4.92
CA ILE A 63 -8.15 -14.67 4.71
C ILE A 63 -9.57 -14.43 4.17
N VAL A 64 -10.43 -13.87 5.01
CA VAL A 64 -11.80 -13.49 4.62
C VAL A 64 -11.73 -12.29 3.66
N PRO A 65 -12.58 -12.21 2.61
CA PRO A 65 -12.55 -11.09 1.65
C PRO A 65 -12.65 -9.70 2.29
N GLU A 66 -13.38 -9.57 3.40
CA GLU A 66 -13.52 -8.32 4.15
C GLU A 66 -12.18 -7.81 4.71
N LEU A 67 -11.34 -8.70 5.24
CA LEU A 67 -10.01 -8.36 5.75
C LEU A 67 -9.09 -7.88 4.63
N ALA A 68 -9.18 -8.51 3.46
CA ALA A 68 -8.41 -8.09 2.29
C ALA A 68 -8.80 -6.68 1.82
N ILE A 69 -10.10 -6.36 1.78
CA ILE A 69 -10.58 -5.02 1.41
C ILE A 69 -10.10 -3.98 2.43
N ILE A 70 -10.25 -4.25 3.72
CA ILE A 70 -9.80 -3.35 4.79
C ILE A 70 -8.28 -3.14 4.70
N ALA A 71 -7.50 -4.19 4.44
CA ALA A 71 -6.05 -4.08 4.30
C ALA A 71 -5.64 -3.16 3.14
N VAL A 72 -6.31 -3.24 1.99
CA VAL A 72 -6.02 -2.36 0.84
C VAL A 72 -6.39 -0.91 1.14
N ILE A 73 -7.55 -0.68 1.75
CA ILE A 73 -7.98 0.67 2.17
C ILE A 73 -6.97 1.25 3.17
N PHE A 74 -6.56 0.46 4.15
CA PHE A 74 -5.61 0.87 5.17
C PHE A 74 -4.24 1.18 4.57
N ALA A 75 -3.71 0.33 3.68
CA ALA A 75 -2.45 0.57 2.98
C ALA A 75 -2.49 1.85 2.14
N THR A 76 -3.60 2.08 1.43
CA THR A 76 -3.81 3.31 0.65
C THR A 76 -3.82 4.54 1.56
N PHE A 77 -4.50 4.47 2.69
CA PHE A 77 -4.54 5.56 3.68
C PHE A 77 -3.15 5.88 4.23
N ILE A 78 -2.37 4.86 4.62
CA ILE A 78 -0.99 5.03 5.09
C ILE A 78 -0.10 5.64 3.98
N GLY A 79 -0.28 5.21 2.72
CA GLY A 79 0.37 5.81 1.56
C GLY A 79 0.12 7.32 1.47
N ILE A 80 -1.14 7.74 1.58
CA ILE A 80 -1.53 9.15 1.58
C ILE A 80 -0.92 9.93 2.76
N VAL A 81 -1.02 9.38 3.97
CA VAL A 81 -0.51 10.02 5.19
C VAL A 81 1.00 10.21 5.13
N SER A 82 1.74 9.17 4.69
CA SER A 82 3.19 9.25 4.51
C SER A 82 3.60 10.23 3.40
N GLY A 83 2.82 10.29 2.32
CA GLY A 83 3.04 11.23 1.20
C GLY A 83 2.69 12.69 1.53
N TYR A 84 2.00 12.95 2.63
CA TYR A 84 1.52 14.30 2.94
C TYR A 84 2.65 15.28 3.30
N LEU A 85 3.57 14.88 4.18
CA LEU A 85 4.72 15.70 4.57
C LEU A 85 5.64 16.03 3.38
N PRO A 86 6.07 15.06 2.54
CA PRO A 86 6.87 15.37 1.35
C PRO A 86 6.10 16.22 0.33
N ALA A 87 4.80 15.97 0.11
CA ALA A 87 3.98 16.81 -0.78
C ALA A 87 3.96 18.27 -0.31
N ARG A 88 3.84 18.50 1.01
CA ARG A 88 3.90 19.86 1.58
C ARG A 88 5.27 20.49 1.43
N ARG A 89 6.36 19.73 1.60
CA ARG A 89 7.72 20.22 1.36
C ARG A 89 7.94 20.60 -0.11
N ALA A 90 7.46 19.78 -1.05
CA ALA A 90 7.59 20.04 -2.49
C ALA A 90 6.90 21.36 -2.92
N MET A 91 5.82 21.74 -2.25
CA MET A 91 5.14 23.02 -2.51
C MET A 91 5.94 24.26 -2.08
N ASN A 92 6.73 24.12 -1.01
CA ASN A 92 7.48 25.21 -0.40
C ASN A 92 8.81 25.49 -1.09
N LEU A 93 9.24 24.63 -2.02
CA LEU A 93 10.41 24.91 -2.86
C LEU A 93 10.11 26.12 -3.77
N SER A 94 11.00 27.11 -3.70
CA SER A 94 10.96 28.29 -4.55
C SER A 94 11.32 27.89 -5.98
N ALA A 95 10.45 28.23 -6.94
CA ALA A 95 10.71 28.04 -8.36
C ALA A 95 11.97 28.82 -8.83
N LEU A 96 12.29 29.93 -8.16
CA LEU A 96 13.48 30.74 -8.46
C LEU A 96 14.76 30.10 -7.91
N GLU A 97 14.71 29.43 -6.75
CA GLU A 97 15.86 28.67 -6.21
C GLU A 97 16.15 27.42 -7.03
N ALA A 98 15.12 26.78 -7.60
CA ALA A 98 15.32 25.65 -8.50
C ALA A 98 16.08 26.03 -9.79
N ILE A 99 15.87 27.25 -10.31
CA ILE A 99 16.55 27.75 -11.51
C ILE A 99 17.93 28.35 -11.18
N ARG A 100 18.09 28.98 -10.01
CA ARG A 100 19.38 29.58 -9.60
C ARG A 100 20.43 28.54 -9.19
N ASN A 101 20.00 27.29 -8.97
CA ASN A 101 20.83 26.21 -8.46
C ASN A 101 20.98 25.05 -9.46
N GLU A 102 20.54 25.24 -10.71
CA GLU A 102 21.13 24.61 -11.89
C GLU A 102 22.32 25.45 -12.37
#